data_AF-A0ABC8TPN4-F1
#
_entry.id   AF-A0ABC8TPN4-F1
#
_cell.length_a   1.000
_cell.length_b   1.000
_cell.length_c   1.000
_cell.angle_alpha   90.00
_cell.angle_beta   90.00
_cell.angle_gamma   90.00
#
_symmetry.space_group_name_H-M   'P 1'
#
loop_
_entity.id
_entity.type
_entity.pdbx_description
1 polymer ?
#
loop_
_entity_poly.entity_id
_entity_poly.type
_entity_poly.pdbx_seq_one_letter_code
_entity_poly.pdbx_strand_id
1 'polypeptide(L)'
;MASSLANGETAVVVFFISQIIFSAPFSLLHEALSLSILSFFALSVEISAEFSSESLAQFKSRAGASSGILLGAVTLPGLMFSRLIQLLRVVSLHEIDSEELEYLRLQYWATSACCFGVLFFFYFIVPHLPNDNHSISFHSDWSTKFSLSFIALYAAVFCVSFATKFHCGGYTAVMLLWVLCHGLAAVKLIQHVLHTFPACASIGEALLVTTGLVIYFGDMLACTVVKINGYLASSEIVFVQYVIRKSEISTIIQGMLLGLLLFPMFLKFSLQVWECCTSSAHVEHRAYHEIGRTVIFCALLAFIFILIIPSWMQFVQDFPVHPWLWIVNFVFSEPLKRLSLCIYWVVVIYVSVLRFYNISKNSKIERILLRKYYHLMAVSMFLPALIFQSAFLELAFGAALAIFLTLEIIRRKTSLSAKSGVLSY
;
A
#
# COMPACT_ATOMS: atom_id res chain seq x y z
N MET A 1 -22.15 -27.30 -7.31
CA MET A 1 -22.08 -26.79 -5.93
C MET A 1 -20.73 -27.07 -5.23
N ALA A 2 -20.10 -28.24 -5.39
CA ALA A 2 -18.84 -28.54 -4.68
C ALA A 2 -17.53 -28.18 -5.43
N SER A 3 -17.57 -27.92 -6.75
CA SER A 3 -16.35 -27.73 -7.55
C SER A 3 -15.77 -26.31 -7.57
N SER A 4 -16.54 -25.28 -7.19
CA SER A 4 -16.07 -23.87 -7.14
C SER A 4 -15.60 -23.43 -5.74
N LEU A 5 -16.05 -24.10 -4.67
CA LEU A 5 -15.69 -23.73 -3.30
C LEU A 5 -14.26 -24.15 -2.91
N ALA A 6 -13.66 -25.06 -3.68
CA ALA A 6 -12.40 -25.74 -3.34
C ALA A 6 -11.31 -25.50 -4.40
N ASN A 7 -11.12 -24.24 -4.81
CA ASN A 7 -9.87 -23.87 -5.44
C ASN A 7 -8.72 -24.04 -4.43
N GLY A 8 -7.61 -24.64 -4.86
CA GLY A 8 -6.44 -24.86 -4.00
C GLY A 8 -5.93 -23.56 -3.36
N GLU A 9 -6.05 -22.44 -4.07
CA GLU A 9 -5.73 -21.09 -3.58
C GLU A 9 -6.57 -20.72 -2.35
N THR A 10 -7.90 -20.86 -2.44
CA THR A 10 -8.85 -20.57 -1.35
C THR A 10 -8.58 -21.44 -0.13
N ALA A 11 -8.31 -22.74 -0.33
CA ALA A 11 -8.01 -23.67 0.76
C ALA A 11 -6.73 -23.28 1.51
N VAL A 12 -5.68 -22.87 0.79
CA VAL A 12 -4.42 -22.40 1.39
C VAL A 12 -4.63 -21.11 2.18
N VAL A 13 -5.42 -20.18 1.66
CA VAL A 13 -5.70 -18.91 2.37
C VAL A 13 -6.50 -19.16 3.65
N VAL A 14 -7.55 -19.99 3.59
CA VAL A 14 -8.33 -20.35 4.78
C VAL A 14 -7.47 -21.06 5.82
N PHE A 15 -6.62 -22.00 5.39
CA PHE A 15 -5.69 -22.68 6.30
C PHE A 15 -4.74 -21.69 6.98
N PHE A 16 -4.13 -20.78 6.23
CA PHE A 16 -3.23 -19.76 6.78
C PHE A 16 -3.93 -18.84 7.79
N ILE A 17 -5.12 -18.31 7.44
CA ILE A 17 -5.89 -17.44 8.33
C ILE A 17 -6.34 -18.19 9.59
N SER A 18 -6.75 -19.45 9.45
CA SER A 18 -7.09 -20.28 10.61
C SER A 18 -5.92 -20.41 11.58
N GLN A 19 -4.69 -20.65 11.09
CA GLN A 19 -3.51 -20.75 11.94
C GLN A 19 -3.22 -19.45 12.70
N ILE A 20 -3.40 -18.29 12.06
CA ILE A 20 -3.21 -17.00 12.71
C ILE A 20 -4.26 -16.81 13.82
N ILE A 21 -5.53 -17.10 13.53
CA ILE A 21 -6.62 -16.97 14.51
C ILE A 21 -6.42 -17.93 15.69
N PHE A 22 -6.05 -19.19 15.45
CA PHE A 22 -5.77 -20.16 16.51
C PHE A 22 -4.56 -19.78 17.37
N SER A 23 -3.63 -18.99 16.82
CA SER A 23 -2.45 -18.50 17.55
C SER A 23 -2.73 -17.29 18.44
N ALA A 24 -3.95 -16.73 18.38
CA ALA A 24 -4.31 -15.50 19.05
C ALA A 24 -4.65 -15.71 20.54
N PRO A 25 -4.11 -14.87 21.44
CA PRO A 25 -4.53 -14.84 22.85
C PRO A 25 -5.91 -14.19 23.02
N PHE A 26 -6.59 -14.49 24.13
CA PHE A 26 -7.93 -13.98 24.44
C PHE A 26 -8.03 -12.44 24.48
N SER A 27 -6.94 -11.73 24.78
CA SER A 27 -6.92 -10.26 24.79
C SER A 27 -7.11 -9.64 23.40
N LEU A 28 -6.88 -10.42 22.32
CA LEU A 28 -7.04 -10.01 20.94
C LEU A 28 -8.29 -10.63 20.28
N LEU A 29 -9.28 -11.05 21.08
CA LEU A 29 -10.49 -11.72 20.59
C LEU A 29 -11.26 -10.87 19.58
N HIS A 30 -11.40 -9.57 19.81
CA HIS A 30 -12.14 -8.67 18.91
C HIS A 30 -11.47 -8.57 17.54
N GLU A 31 -10.15 -8.45 17.52
CA GLU A 31 -9.34 -8.46 16.30
C GLU A 31 -9.43 -9.82 15.59
N ALA A 32 -9.35 -10.94 16.31
CA ALA A 32 -9.52 -12.28 15.74
C ALA A 32 -10.91 -12.49 15.10
N LEU A 33 -11.97 -12.03 15.76
CA LEU A 33 -13.35 -12.07 15.26
C LEU A 33 -13.51 -11.18 14.02
N SER A 34 -12.95 -9.98 14.06
CA SER A 34 -12.92 -9.06 12.91
C SER A 34 -12.26 -9.70 11.69
N LEU A 35 -11.10 -10.33 11.85
CA LEU A 35 -10.40 -11.01 10.76
C LEU A 35 -11.19 -12.21 10.23
N SER A 36 -11.85 -12.95 11.12
CA SER A 36 -12.72 -14.08 10.76
C SER A 36 -13.90 -13.61 9.89
N ILE A 37 -14.62 -12.58 10.36
CA ILE A 37 -15.75 -11.97 9.64
C ILE A 37 -15.29 -11.44 8.28
N LEU A 38 -14.16 -10.73 8.23
CA LEU A 38 -13.59 -10.21 7.00
C LEU A 38 -13.24 -11.33 6.01
N SER A 39 -12.66 -12.43 6.49
CA SER A 39 -12.33 -13.59 5.66
C SER A 39 -13.57 -14.26 5.07
N PHE A 40 -14.63 -14.46 5.87
CA PHE A 40 -15.88 -15.03 5.37
C PHE A 40 -16.60 -14.11 4.40
N PHE A 41 -16.59 -12.80 4.66
CA PHE A 41 -17.19 -11.81 3.76
C PHE A 41 -16.43 -11.75 2.44
N ALA A 42 -15.09 -11.72 2.48
CA ALA A 42 -14.25 -11.72 1.28
C ALA A 42 -14.45 -12.99 0.43
N LEU A 43 -14.55 -14.15 1.08
CA LEU A 43 -14.86 -15.42 0.41
C LEU A 43 -16.25 -15.37 -0.25
N SER A 44 -17.24 -14.78 0.41
CA SER A 44 -18.59 -14.61 -0.16
C SER A 44 -18.61 -13.68 -1.38
N VAL A 45 -17.82 -12.60 -1.33
CA VAL A 45 -17.64 -11.67 -2.45
C VAL A 45 -16.90 -12.34 -3.62
N GLU A 46 -15.84 -13.12 -3.35
CA GLU A 46 -15.10 -13.84 -4.39
C GLU A 46 -15.98 -14.88 -5.10
N ILE A 47 -16.74 -15.67 -4.34
CA ILE A 47 -17.71 -16.62 -4.89
C ILE A 47 -18.73 -15.90 -5.75
N SER A 48 -19.25 -14.76 -5.27
CA SER A 48 -20.24 -13.96 -6.02
C SER A 48 -19.64 -13.37 -7.29
N ALA A 49 -18.38 -12.93 -7.27
CA ALA A 49 -17.65 -12.42 -8.43
C ALA A 49 -17.42 -13.49 -9.51
N GLU A 50 -17.15 -14.74 -9.11
CA GLU A 50 -17.03 -15.86 -10.05
C GLU A 50 -18.37 -16.23 -10.70
N PHE A 51 -19.48 -16.18 -9.95
CA PHE A 51 -20.82 -16.50 -10.46
C PHE A 51 -21.43 -15.37 -11.29
N SER A 52 -21.14 -14.10 -10.97
CA SER A 52 -21.74 -12.91 -11.60
C SER A 52 -20.71 -12.14 -12.45
N SER A 53 -20.03 -12.86 -13.35
CA SER A 53 -18.95 -12.34 -14.20
C SER A 53 -19.28 -11.02 -14.91
N GLU A 54 -20.55 -10.72 -15.19
CA GLU A 54 -21.00 -9.47 -15.82
C GLU A 54 -20.89 -8.22 -14.94
N SER A 55 -21.10 -8.31 -13.61
CA SER A 55 -21.12 -7.14 -12.72
C SER A 55 -19.72 -6.54 -12.50
N LEU A 56 -18.72 -7.42 -12.44
CA LEU A 56 -17.32 -7.05 -12.23
C LEU A 56 -16.56 -6.92 -13.56
N ALA A 57 -17.16 -7.34 -14.69
CA ALA A 57 -16.60 -7.17 -16.03
C ALA A 57 -16.35 -5.70 -16.42
N GLN A 58 -17.03 -4.75 -15.77
CA GLN A 58 -16.74 -3.32 -15.96
C GLN A 58 -15.28 -2.97 -15.60
N PHE A 59 -14.70 -3.71 -14.64
CA PHE A 59 -13.28 -3.62 -14.32
C PHE A 59 -12.57 -4.71 -15.12
N LYS A 60 -12.01 -4.33 -16.27
CA LYS A 60 -11.16 -5.23 -17.07
C LYS A 60 -10.00 -5.71 -16.20
N SER A 61 -10.08 -6.91 -15.65
CA SER A 61 -8.99 -7.54 -14.90
C SER A 61 -8.03 -8.25 -15.84
N ARG A 62 -6.84 -8.62 -15.34
CA ARG A 62 -5.84 -9.34 -16.14
C ARG A 62 -6.43 -10.68 -16.62
N ALA A 63 -6.44 -10.90 -17.94
CA ALA A 63 -6.94 -12.14 -18.53
C ALA A 63 -6.15 -13.37 -18.02
N GLY A 64 -6.88 -14.39 -17.56
CA GLY A 64 -6.31 -15.65 -17.07
C GLY A 64 -5.80 -15.65 -15.62
N ALA A 65 -6.06 -14.60 -14.84
CA ALA A 65 -5.78 -14.57 -13.39
C ALA A 65 -7.06 -14.77 -12.57
N SER A 66 -6.95 -15.43 -11.40
CA SER A 66 -8.03 -15.47 -10.41
C SER A 66 -8.33 -14.05 -9.89
N SER A 67 -9.54 -13.85 -9.36
CA SER A 67 -9.95 -12.54 -8.82
C SER A 67 -8.99 -12.07 -7.72
N GLY A 68 -8.53 -13.02 -6.89
CA GLY A 68 -7.63 -12.80 -5.78
C GLY A 68 -8.25 -11.98 -4.65
N ILE A 69 -9.57 -11.79 -4.63
CA ILE A 69 -10.26 -10.88 -3.70
C ILE A 69 -10.07 -11.34 -2.26
N LEU A 70 -10.24 -12.64 -1.96
CA LEU A 70 -10.00 -13.18 -0.62
C LEU A 70 -8.56 -12.93 -0.19
N LEU A 71 -7.60 -13.32 -1.02
CA LEU A 71 -6.17 -13.15 -0.72
C LEU A 71 -5.82 -11.67 -0.49
N GLY A 72 -6.25 -10.77 -1.37
CA GLY A 72 -6.01 -9.33 -1.24
C GLY A 72 -6.66 -8.72 0.00
N ALA A 73 -7.85 -9.17 0.38
CA ALA A 73 -8.58 -8.65 1.53
C ALA A 73 -8.00 -9.10 2.87
N VAL A 74 -7.47 -10.33 2.97
CA VAL A 74 -7.01 -10.89 4.26
C VAL A 74 -5.50 -10.74 4.48
N THR A 75 -4.70 -10.53 3.44
CA THR A 75 -3.23 -10.48 3.53
C THR A 75 -2.73 -9.38 4.46
N LEU A 76 -3.13 -8.13 4.25
CA LEU A 76 -2.61 -7.02 5.04
C LEU A 76 -3.21 -6.98 6.47
N PRO A 77 -4.53 -7.17 6.69
CA PRO A 77 -5.07 -7.35 8.04
C PRO A 77 -4.48 -8.55 8.78
N GLY A 78 -4.28 -9.68 8.09
CA GLY A 78 -3.64 -10.87 8.64
C GLY A 78 -2.18 -10.63 9.03
N LEU A 79 -1.42 -9.89 8.22
CA LEU A 79 -0.06 -9.47 8.58
C LEU A 79 -0.05 -8.60 9.84
N MET A 80 -0.90 -7.55 9.89
CA MET A 80 -0.99 -6.68 11.06
C MET A 80 -1.40 -7.44 12.31
N PHE A 81 -2.35 -8.37 12.18
CA PHE A 81 -2.79 -9.22 13.28
C PHE A 81 -1.70 -10.20 13.75
N SER A 82 -0.95 -10.79 12.83
CA SER A 82 0.19 -11.65 13.18
C SER A 82 1.28 -10.88 13.92
N ARG A 83 1.56 -9.63 13.52
CA ARG A 83 2.48 -8.73 14.24
C ARG A 83 1.94 -8.36 15.61
N LEU A 84 0.63 -8.13 15.75
CA LEU A 84 0.00 -7.90 17.07
C LEU A 84 0.21 -9.08 18.01
N ILE A 85 0.02 -10.30 17.52
CA ILE A 85 0.26 -11.52 18.31
C ILE A 85 1.72 -11.61 18.74
N GLN A 86 2.66 -11.34 17.82
CA GLN A 86 4.10 -11.36 18.13
C GLN A 86 4.47 -10.30 19.16
N LEU A 87 4.05 -9.05 18.97
CA LEU A 87 4.36 -7.94 19.86
C LEU A 87 3.75 -8.18 21.24
N LEU A 88 2.51 -8.67 21.31
CA LEU A 88 1.87 -8.99 22.58
C LEU A 88 2.62 -10.08 23.36
N ARG A 89 3.15 -11.10 22.68
CA ARG A 89 4.00 -12.12 23.32
C ARG A 89 5.30 -11.51 23.87
N VAL A 90 5.91 -10.57 23.15
CA VAL A 90 7.11 -9.86 23.61
C VAL A 90 6.81 -8.95 24.80
N VAL A 91 5.71 -8.18 24.75
CA VAL A 91 5.28 -7.30 25.85
C VAL A 91 4.95 -8.10 27.11
N SER A 92 4.38 -9.31 26.97
CA SER A 92 4.16 -10.19 28.13
C SER A 92 5.45 -10.65 28.83
N LEU A 93 6.60 -10.55 28.15
CA LEU A 93 7.92 -10.92 28.66
C LEU A 93 8.77 -9.72 29.11
N HIS A 94 8.42 -8.50 28.67
CA HIS A 94 9.17 -7.26 28.96
C HIS A 94 8.17 -6.12 29.22
N GLU A 95 8.09 -5.64 30.46
CA GLU A 95 7.04 -4.75 31.01
C GLU A 95 6.92 -3.32 30.40
N ILE A 96 7.48 -3.00 29.23
CA ILE A 96 7.75 -1.58 28.88
C ILE A 96 7.11 -1.04 27.57
N ASP A 97 6.51 -1.85 26.69
CA ASP A 97 6.03 -1.37 25.35
C ASP A 97 4.51 -1.37 25.11
N SER A 98 3.70 -0.94 26.09
CA SER A 98 2.23 -0.86 25.95
C SER A 98 1.74 0.06 24.83
N GLU A 99 2.52 1.08 24.43
CA GLU A 99 2.09 2.09 23.45
C GLU A 99 2.20 1.61 21.99
N GLU A 100 3.23 0.82 21.67
CA GLU A 100 3.43 0.26 20.32
C GLU A 100 2.32 -0.74 19.96
N LEU A 101 1.80 -1.44 20.97
CA LEU A 101 0.65 -2.33 20.84
C LEU A 101 -0.63 -1.58 20.42
N GLU A 102 -0.90 -0.42 21.02
CA GLU A 102 -2.10 0.37 20.70
C GLU A 102 -2.01 0.98 19.29
N TYR A 103 -0.83 1.44 18.87
CA TYR A 103 -0.64 1.90 17.50
C TYR A 103 -0.87 0.79 16.47
N LEU A 104 -0.23 -0.37 16.68
CA LEU A 104 -0.37 -1.49 15.75
C LEU A 104 -1.83 -1.98 15.70
N ARG A 105 -2.56 -1.85 16.80
CA ARG A 105 -3.99 -2.13 16.88
C ARG A 105 -4.80 -1.13 16.06
N LEU A 106 -4.50 0.16 16.15
CA LEU A 106 -5.14 1.18 15.33
C LEU A 106 -4.86 0.94 13.83
N GLN A 107 -3.62 0.57 13.47
CA GLN A 107 -3.26 0.20 12.10
C GLN A 107 -4.00 -1.05 11.61
N TYR A 108 -4.16 -2.06 12.47
CA TYR A 108 -4.97 -3.23 12.18
C TYR A 108 -6.42 -2.83 11.84
N TRP A 109 -7.05 -2.00 12.68
CA TRP A 109 -8.42 -1.55 12.45
C TRP A 109 -8.56 -0.68 11.20
N ALA A 110 -7.61 0.22 10.93
CA ALA A 110 -7.58 1.00 9.70
C ALA A 110 -7.48 0.09 8.46
N THR A 111 -6.58 -0.90 8.49
CA THR A 111 -6.40 -1.86 7.40
C THR A 111 -7.64 -2.73 7.19
N SER A 112 -8.23 -3.23 8.28
CA SER A 112 -9.46 -4.03 8.25
C SER A 112 -10.62 -3.21 7.68
N ALA A 113 -10.76 -1.93 8.07
CA ALA A 113 -11.78 -1.03 7.55
C ALA A 113 -11.59 -0.69 6.06
N CYS A 114 -10.35 -0.53 5.58
CA CYS A 114 -10.07 -0.39 4.14
C CYS A 114 -10.57 -1.60 3.35
N CYS A 115 -10.18 -2.81 3.77
CA CYS A 115 -10.57 -4.04 3.10
C CYS A 115 -12.09 -4.24 3.17
N PHE A 116 -12.70 -4.04 4.35
CA PHE A 116 -14.14 -4.16 4.55
C PHE A 116 -14.93 -3.17 3.69
N GLY A 117 -14.49 -1.90 3.63
CA GLY A 117 -15.12 -0.87 2.81
C GLY A 117 -15.09 -1.19 1.31
N VAL A 118 -13.97 -1.72 0.80
CA VAL A 118 -13.87 -2.14 -0.60
C VAL A 118 -14.76 -3.36 -0.89
N LEU A 119 -14.81 -4.36 0.01
CA LEU A 119 -15.71 -5.51 -0.14
C LEU A 119 -17.18 -5.07 -0.13
N PHE A 120 -17.55 -4.14 0.75
CA PHE A 120 -18.87 -3.54 0.78
C PHE A 120 -19.21 -2.86 -0.56
N PHE A 121 -18.28 -2.10 -1.12
CA PHE A 121 -18.43 -1.47 -2.43
C PHE A 121 -18.64 -2.49 -3.54
N PHE A 122 -17.83 -3.55 -3.60
CA PHE A 122 -17.98 -4.60 -4.63
C PHE A 122 -19.29 -5.39 -4.49
N TYR A 123 -19.75 -5.63 -3.27
CA TYR A 123 -20.96 -6.43 -3.06
C TYR A 123 -22.26 -5.65 -3.29
N PHE A 124 -22.34 -4.41 -2.81
CA PHE A 124 -23.60 -3.65 -2.83
C PHE A 124 -23.67 -2.60 -3.93
N ILE A 125 -22.57 -1.89 -4.20
CA ILE A 125 -22.62 -0.70 -5.06
C ILE A 125 -22.41 -1.08 -6.52
N VAL A 126 -21.46 -1.98 -6.80
CA VAL A 126 -21.15 -2.41 -8.17
C VAL A 126 -22.33 -3.10 -8.87
N PRO A 127 -23.06 -4.05 -8.25
CA PRO A 127 -24.17 -4.72 -8.94
C PRO A 127 -25.40 -3.82 -9.15
N HIS A 128 -25.47 -2.68 -8.45
CA HIS A 128 -26.61 -1.74 -8.51
C HIS A 128 -26.34 -0.53 -9.40
N LEU A 129 -25.16 -0.46 -10.04
CA LEU A 129 -24.85 0.59 -11.00
C LEU A 129 -25.60 0.29 -12.31
N PRO A 130 -26.50 1.16 -12.79
CA PRO A 130 -27.32 0.89 -13.96
C PRO A 130 -26.44 0.80 -15.20
N ASN A 131 -26.34 -0.41 -15.76
CA ASN A 131 -25.90 -0.59 -17.13
C ASN A 131 -27.18 -0.57 -17.99
N ASP A 132 -27.19 0.17 -19.10
CA ASP A 132 -28.38 0.48 -19.93
C ASP A 132 -29.08 -0.74 -20.58
N ASN A 133 -28.73 -1.97 -20.20
CA ASN A 133 -29.43 -3.17 -20.63
C ASN A 133 -29.99 -3.94 -19.43
N HIS A 134 -31.32 -4.06 -19.45
CA HIS A 134 -32.13 -4.81 -18.50
C HIS A 134 -31.55 -6.19 -18.13
N SER A 135 -31.13 -6.33 -16.88
CA SER A 135 -31.69 -7.33 -15.98
C SER A 135 -31.37 -6.96 -14.54
N ILE A 136 -32.39 -6.59 -13.77
CA ILE A 136 -32.31 -6.55 -12.31
C ILE A 136 -32.13 -8.02 -11.89
N SER A 137 -30.89 -8.48 -11.79
CA SER A 137 -30.61 -9.78 -11.19
C SER A 137 -30.94 -9.63 -9.71
N PHE A 138 -32.14 -10.07 -9.32
CA PHE A 138 -32.48 -10.32 -7.94
C PHE A 138 -31.49 -11.36 -7.41
N HIS A 139 -30.38 -10.88 -6.84
CA HIS A 139 -29.61 -11.64 -5.87
C HIS A 139 -30.63 -12.20 -4.87
N SER A 140 -30.63 -13.52 -4.69
CA SER A 140 -31.59 -14.18 -3.78
C SER A 140 -31.65 -13.45 -2.45
N ASP A 141 -32.85 -13.27 -1.89
CA ASP A 141 -33.09 -12.68 -0.56
C ASP A 141 -32.16 -13.24 0.53
N TRP A 142 -31.66 -14.46 0.33
CA TRP A 142 -30.74 -15.11 1.24
C TRP A 142 -29.33 -14.53 1.19
N SER A 143 -28.81 -14.21 0.00
CA SER A 143 -27.49 -13.60 -0.17
C SER A 143 -27.43 -12.17 0.36
N THR A 144 -28.49 -11.38 0.17
CA THR A 144 -28.58 -10.01 0.70
C THR A 144 -28.68 -10.00 2.23
N LYS A 145 -29.52 -10.88 2.82
CA LYS A 145 -29.61 -11.08 4.28
C LYS A 145 -28.29 -11.56 4.89
N PHE A 146 -27.61 -12.50 4.24
CA PHE A 146 -26.31 -13.03 4.70
C PHE A 146 -25.23 -11.96 4.73
N SER A 147 -25.17 -11.10 3.70
CA SER A 147 -24.21 -9.98 3.64
C SER A 147 -24.50 -8.88 4.67
N LEU A 148 -25.78 -8.55 4.88
CA LEU A 148 -26.18 -7.57 5.90
C LEU A 148 -25.83 -8.05 7.31
N SER A 149 -25.88 -9.37 7.55
CA SER A 149 -25.41 -9.97 8.79
C SER A 149 -23.91 -9.74 9.02
N PHE A 150 -23.05 -9.93 8.01
CA PHE A 150 -21.61 -9.64 8.15
C PHE A 150 -21.32 -8.17 8.44
N ILE A 151 -22.07 -7.25 7.84
CA ILE A 151 -21.96 -5.81 8.13
C ILE A 151 -22.34 -5.51 9.57
N ALA A 152 -23.49 -6.02 10.01
CA ALA A 152 -23.95 -5.81 11.38
C ALA A 152 -22.96 -6.41 12.40
N LEU A 153 -22.43 -7.62 12.13
CA LEU A 153 -21.45 -8.28 12.97
C LEU A 153 -20.11 -7.53 12.99
N TYR A 154 -19.60 -7.09 11.84
CA TYR A 154 -18.35 -6.32 11.77
C TYR A 154 -18.47 -5.00 12.53
N ALA A 155 -19.57 -4.26 12.30
CA ALA A 155 -19.85 -3.02 13.00
C ALA A 155 -20.00 -3.23 14.51
N ALA A 156 -20.69 -4.30 14.94
CA ALA A 156 -20.83 -4.64 16.35
C ALA A 156 -19.47 -4.95 17.00
N VAL A 157 -18.65 -5.81 16.39
CA VAL A 157 -17.31 -6.15 16.91
C VAL A 157 -16.41 -4.91 16.96
N PHE A 158 -16.47 -4.06 15.94
CA PHE A 158 -15.73 -2.80 15.88
C PHE A 158 -16.15 -1.85 17.01
N CYS A 159 -17.45 -1.59 17.17
CA CYS A 159 -17.98 -0.73 18.23
C CYS A 159 -17.65 -1.26 19.62
N VAL A 160 -17.80 -2.57 19.87
CA VAL A 160 -17.48 -3.19 21.16
C VAL A 160 -15.98 -3.10 21.44
N SER A 161 -15.11 -3.34 20.44
CA SER A 161 -13.66 -3.20 20.62
C SER A 161 -13.24 -1.79 21.03
N PHE A 162 -13.84 -0.76 20.44
CA PHE A 162 -13.51 0.63 20.79
C PHE A 162 -14.14 1.04 22.13
N ALA A 163 -15.36 0.59 22.43
CA ALA A 163 -16.02 0.87 23.71
C ALA A 163 -15.33 0.21 24.91
N THR A 164 -14.77 -0.99 24.72
CA THR A 164 -14.04 -1.71 25.78
C THR A 164 -12.66 -1.14 26.08
N LYS A 165 -12.02 -0.48 25.09
CA LYS A 165 -10.63 -0.02 25.19
C LYS A 165 -10.49 1.47 25.46
N PHE A 166 -11.41 2.29 24.97
CA PHE A 166 -11.36 3.72 25.16
C PHE A 166 -12.56 4.17 26.01
N HIS A 167 -12.26 4.75 27.18
CA HIS A 167 -13.28 5.37 28.01
C HIS A 167 -14.05 6.43 27.19
N CYS A 168 -15.38 6.33 27.22
CA CYS A 168 -16.32 7.10 26.40
C CYS A 168 -15.99 8.61 26.39
N GLY A 169 -15.42 9.10 25.29
CA GLY A 169 -14.97 10.49 25.15
C GLY A 169 -14.73 10.88 23.70
N GLY A 170 -14.47 12.18 23.45
CA GLY A 170 -14.27 12.73 22.10
C GLY A 170 -13.11 12.10 21.32
N TYR A 171 -12.09 11.59 22.03
CA TYR A 171 -10.95 10.89 21.44
C TYR A 171 -11.36 9.61 20.69
N THR A 172 -12.26 8.82 21.26
CA THR A 172 -12.80 7.60 20.63
C THR A 172 -13.53 7.95 19.34
N ALA A 173 -14.31 9.04 19.33
CA ALA A 173 -15.01 9.50 18.14
C ALA A 173 -14.05 9.92 17.01
N VAL A 174 -12.95 10.61 17.35
CA VAL A 174 -11.90 10.98 16.37
C VAL A 174 -11.24 9.73 15.79
N MET A 175 -10.91 8.73 16.61
CA MET A 175 -10.32 7.48 16.13
C MET A 175 -11.27 6.66 15.24
N LEU A 176 -12.56 6.61 15.59
CA LEU A 176 -13.58 5.96 14.75
C LEU A 176 -13.71 6.69 13.41
N LEU A 177 -13.79 8.03 13.43
CA LEU A 177 -13.83 8.83 12.21
C LEU A 177 -12.60 8.61 11.35
N TRP A 178 -11.42 8.57 11.98
CA TRP A 178 -10.14 8.28 11.33
C TRP A 178 -10.18 6.94 10.57
N VAL A 179 -10.60 5.87 11.24
CA VAL A 179 -10.71 4.53 10.65
C VAL A 179 -11.76 4.49 9.52
N LEU A 180 -12.90 5.17 9.70
CA LEU A 180 -13.93 5.27 8.65
C LEU A 180 -13.42 6.02 7.41
N CYS A 181 -12.66 7.11 7.60
CA CYS A 181 -12.03 7.85 6.51
C CYS A 181 -11.07 6.97 5.69
N HIS A 182 -10.34 6.04 6.33
CA HIS A 182 -9.49 5.07 5.64
C HIS A 182 -10.30 4.11 4.76
N GLY A 183 -11.44 3.63 5.27
CA GLY A 183 -12.39 2.82 4.50
C GLY A 183 -12.88 3.53 3.23
N LEU A 184 -13.35 4.78 3.37
CA LEU A 184 -13.86 5.58 2.25
C LEU A 184 -12.75 5.93 1.24
N ALA A 185 -11.56 6.28 1.73
CA ALA A 185 -10.40 6.56 0.88
C ALA A 185 -9.99 5.33 0.06
N ALA A 186 -10.02 4.14 0.66
CA ALA A 186 -9.75 2.89 -0.05
C ALA A 186 -10.75 2.61 -1.16
N VAL A 187 -12.06 2.83 -0.91
CA VAL A 187 -13.10 2.69 -1.94
C VAL A 187 -12.88 3.65 -3.11
N LYS A 188 -12.56 4.92 -2.84
CA LYS A 188 -12.30 5.89 -3.91
C LYS A 188 -11.02 5.58 -4.68
N LEU A 189 -9.97 5.15 -3.99
CA LEU A 189 -8.70 4.84 -4.62
C LEU A 189 -8.76 3.55 -5.46
N ILE A 190 -9.44 2.49 -4.99
CA ILE A 190 -9.57 1.25 -5.79
C ILE A 190 -10.36 1.49 -7.08
N GLN A 191 -11.43 2.29 -7.02
CA GLN A 191 -12.18 2.71 -8.22
C GLN A 191 -11.24 3.40 -9.20
N HIS A 192 -10.45 4.37 -8.74
CA HIS A 192 -9.52 5.09 -9.58
C HIS A 192 -8.43 4.18 -10.18
N VAL A 193 -7.86 3.27 -9.38
CA VAL A 193 -6.82 2.34 -9.84
C VAL A 193 -7.35 1.38 -10.90
N LEU A 194 -8.50 0.75 -10.67
CA LEU A 194 -9.08 -0.21 -11.61
C LEU A 194 -9.53 0.44 -12.93
N HIS A 195 -10.00 1.70 -12.90
CA HIS A 195 -10.33 2.44 -14.12
C HIS A 195 -9.10 2.98 -14.86
N THR A 196 -8.05 3.38 -14.14
CA THR A 196 -6.84 3.97 -14.75
C THR A 196 -5.90 2.91 -15.33
N PHE A 197 -5.84 1.73 -14.71
CA PHE A 197 -4.95 0.64 -15.10
C PHE A 197 -5.73 -0.65 -15.42
N PRO A 198 -6.60 -0.65 -16.44
CA PRO A 198 -7.32 -1.85 -16.84
C PRO A 198 -6.33 -2.93 -17.28
N ALA A 199 -6.65 -4.18 -16.94
CA ALA A 199 -5.93 -5.42 -17.24
C ALA A 199 -4.49 -5.53 -16.68
N CYS A 200 -4.04 -4.56 -15.89
CA CYS A 200 -2.68 -4.53 -15.34
C CYS A 200 -2.53 -5.42 -14.09
N ALA A 201 -3.58 -5.50 -13.28
CA ALA A 201 -3.58 -6.20 -12.00
C ALA A 201 -4.85 -7.06 -11.83
N SER A 202 -4.78 -8.07 -10.98
CA SER A 202 -5.99 -8.68 -10.42
C SER A 202 -6.67 -7.73 -9.43
N ILE A 203 -7.93 -8.00 -9.09
CA ILE A 203 -8.67 -7.17 -8.14
C ILE A 203 -8.06 -7.27 -6.74
N GLY A 204 -7.60 -8.47 -6.36
CA GLY A 204 -6.82 -8.69 -5.14
C GLY A 204 -5.50 -7.92 -5.10
N GLU A 205 -4.73 -7.94 -6.19
CA GLU A 205 -3.48 -7.18 -6.30
C GLU A 205 -3.74 -5.67 -6.18
N ALA A 206 -4.77 -5.16 -6.87
CA ALA A 206 -5.16 -3.76 -6.81
C ALA A 206 -5.67 -3.35 -5.41
N LEU A 207 -6.40 -4.24 -4.72
CA LEU A 207 -6.84 -4.05 -3.34
C LEU A 207 -5.64 -3.95 -2.39
N LEU A 208 -4.65 -4.83 -2.52
CA LEU A 208 -3.46 -4.81 -1.68
C LEU A 208 -2.66 -3.52 -1.85
N VAL A 209 -2.45 -3.08 -3.10
CA VAL A 209 -1.79 -1.81 -3.40
C VAL A 209 -2.59 -0.64 -2.84
N THR A 210 -3.91 -0.63 -3.04
CA THR A 210 -4.79 0.44 -2.58
C THR A 210 -4.76 0.58 -1.06
N THR A 211 -4.97 -0.52 -0.32
CA THR A 211 -4.95 -0.50 1.14
C THR A 211 -3.58 -0.07 1.66
N GLY A 212 -2.48 -0.57 1.08
CA GLY A 212 -1.13 -0.16 1.46
C GLY A 212 -0.89 1.34 1.27
N LEU A 213 -1.31 1.92 0.14
CA LEU A 213 -1.19 3.35 -0.14
C LEU A 213 -2.03 4.20 0.81
N VAL A 214 -3.27 3.78 1.10
CA VAL A 214 -4.15 4.50 2.04
C VAL A 214 -3.57 4.51 3.44
N ILE A 215 -3.03 3.39 3.91
CA ILE A 215 -2.40 3.30 5.23
C ILE A 215 -1.13 4.16 5.29
N TYR A 216 -0.28 4.13 4.26
CA TYR A 216 0.93 4.97 4.22
C TYR A 216 0.59 6.46 4.20
N PHE A 217 -0.40 6.86 3.41
CA PHE A 217 -0.88 8.24 3.35
C PHE A 217 -1.49 8.68 4.66
N GLY A 218 -2.39 7.85 5.20
CA GLY A 218 -3.05 8.10 6.47
C GLY A 218 -2.06 8.25 7.61
N ASP A 219 -1.11 7.33 7.76
CA ASP A 219 -0.10 7.38 8.82
C ASP A 219 0.75 8.66 8.77
N MET A 220 1.22 9.07 7.59
CA MET A 220 1.94 10.34 7.42
C MET A 220 1.08 11.57 7.72
N LEU A 221 -0.20 11.55 7.31
CA LEU A 221 -1.15 12.61 7.66
C LEU A 221 -1.42 12.66 9.16
N ALA A 222 -1.55 11.52 9.83
CA ALA A 222 -1.83 11.44 11.27
C ALA A 222 -0.72 12.15 12.04
N CYS A 223 0.53 11.81 11.69
CA CYS A 223 1.71 12.40 12.31
C CYS A 223 1.77 13.91 12.04
N THR A 224 1.46 14.34 10.82
CA THR A 224 1.41 15.76 10.45
C THR A 224 0.36 16.51 11.27
N VAL A 225 -0.87 15.98 11.37
CA VAL A 225 -1.97 16.58 12.14
C VAL A 225 -1.62 16.67 13.61
N VAL A 226 -1.02 15.63 14.18
CA VAL A 226 -0.61 15.62 15.59
C VAL A 226 0.47 16.66 15.85
N LYS A 227 1.48 16.78 14.97
CA LYS A 227 2.50 17.81 15.08
C LYS A 227 1.89 19.21 15.04
N ILE A 228 1.00 19.48 14.08
CA ILE A 228 0.28 20.76 13.97
C ILE A 228 -0.54 21.04 15.23
N ASN A 229 -1.26 20.03 15.74
CA ASN A 229 -2.09 20.18 16.92
C ASN A 229 -1.26 20.38 18.20
N GLY A 230 -0.10 19.73 18.31
CA GLY A 230 0.85 19.93 19.43
C GLY A 230 1.43 21.35 19.47
N TYR A 231 1.62 22.00 18.32
CA TYR A 231 1.97 23.42 18.27
C TYR A 231 0.80 24.34 18.64
N LEU A 232 -0.44 23.95 18.31
CA LEU A 232 -1.63 24.78 18.50
C LEU A 232 -2.25 24.64 19.90
N ALA A 233 -2.15 23.46 20.52
CA ALA A 233 -2.74 23.13 21.80
C ALA A 233 -1.72 22.39 22.68
N SER A 234 -1.30 23.03 23.78
CA SER A 234 -0.45 22.45 24.84
C SER A 234 -1.19 21.40 25.69
N SER A 235 -1.91 20.47 25.04
CA SER A 235 -2.52 19.34 25.71
C SER A 235 -1.65 18.11 25.47
N GLU A 236 -1.18 17.49 26.56
CA GLU A 236 -0.53 16.17 26.57
C GLU A 236 -1.52 15.11 26.06
N ILE A 237 -1.70 15.05 24.74
CA ILE A 237 -2.40 13.93 24.13
C ILE A 237 -1.36 12.80 24.01
N VAL A 238 -1.62 11.66 24.63
CA VAL A 238 -0.79 10.44 24.65
C VAL A 238 -0.28 10.02 23.25
N PHE A 239 -0.96 10.41 22.17
CA PHE A 239 -0.51 10.25 20.78
C PHE A 239 0.82 10.99 20.47
N VAL A 240 1.11 12.09 21.17
CA VAL A 240 2.33 12.91 21.02
C VAL A 240 3.60 12.14 21.41
N GLN A 241 3.53 11.28 22.44
CA GLN A 241 4.66 10.46 22.88
C GLN A 241 5.05 9.40 21.84
N TYR A 242 4.08 8.89 21.07
CA TYR A 242 4.30 7.83 20.08
C TYR A 242 4.83 8.34 18.73
N VAL A 243 4.44 9.56 18.29
CA VAL A 243 5.05 10.19 17.09
C VAL A 243 6.57 10.33 17.24
N ILE A 244 7.07 10.40 18.47
CA ILE A 244 8.49 10.53 18.81
C ILE A 244 9.25 9.19 18.65
N ARG A 245 8.56 8.03 18.65
CA ARG A 245 9.19 6.69 18.64
C ARG A 245 9.05 5.90 17.34
N LYS A 246 8.50 6.50 16.28
CA LYS A 246 8.41 5.88 14.95
C LYS A 246 9.80 5.62 14.39
N SER A 247 9.99 4.46 13.74
CA SER A 247 11.26 4.16 13.08
C SER A 247 11.55 5.20 12.00
N GLU A 248 12.72 5.84 12.11
CA GLU A 248 13.23 6.84 11.15
C GLU A 248 13.14 6.32 9.71
N ILE A 249 13.41 5.02 9.53
CA ILE A 249 13.34 4.30 8.26
C ILE A 249 11.91 4.31 7.68
N SER A 250 10.89 4.04 8.49
CA SER A 250 9.50 4.01 8.03
C SER A 250 9.06 5.39 7.52
N THR A 251 9.41 6.46 8.25
CA THR A 251 9.12 7.83 7.82
C THR A 251 9.82 8.19 6.52
N ILE A 252 11.06 7.73 6.33
CA ILE A 252 11.79 7.91 5.06
C ILE A 252 11.11 7.20 3.89
N ILE A 253 10.76 5.94 4.07
CA ILE A 253 10.12 5.15 3.01
C ILE A 253 8.76 5.74 2.65
N GLN A 254 7.92 6.02 3.66
CA GLN A 254 6.58 6.57 3.43
C GLN A 254 6.64 7.97 2.81
N GLY A 255 7.47 8.87 3.36
CA GLY A 255 7.62 10.24 2.86
C GLY A 255 8.11 10.29 1.43
N MET A 256 9.12 9.47 1.08
CA MET A 256 9.66 9.40 -0.27
C MET A 256 8.67 8.80 -1.27
N LEU A 257 8.04 7.66 -0.92
CA LEU A 257 7.05 7.02 -1.78
C LEU A 257 5.88 7.96 -2.06
N LEU A 258 5.34 8.56 -1.00
CA LEU A 258 4.19 9.43 -1.10
C LEU A 258 4.51 10.72 -1.85
N GLY A 259 5.65 11.34 -1.54
CA GLY A 259 6.11 12.52 -2.26
C GLY A 259 6.26 12.28 -3.77
N LEU A 260 6.81 11.14 -4.16
CA LEU A 260 6.94 10.76 -5.57
C LEU A 260 5.58 10.44 -6.22
N LEU A 261 4.63 9.86 -5.49
CA LEU A 261 3.28 9.59 -6.00
C LEU A 261 2.42 10.85 -6.14
N LEU A 262 2.63 11.85 -5.28
CA LEU A 262 1.95 13.15 -5.37
C LEU A 262 2.57 14.06 -6.44
N PHE A 263 3.84 13.86 -6.80
CA PHE A 263 4.57 14.67 -7.77
C PHE A 263 3.83 14.89 -9.10
N PRO A 264 3.26 13.87 -9.78
CA PRO A 264 2.53 14.07 -11.03
C PRO A 264 1.32 14.99 -10.89
N MET A 265 0.65 14.99 -9.73
CA MET A 265 -0.48 15.88 -9.46
C MET A 265 -0.01 17.33 -9.30
N PHE A 266 1.06 17.55 -8.54
CA PHE A 266 1.69 18.88 -8.42
C PHE A 266 2.19 19.40 -9.76
N LEU A 267 2.85 18.56 -10.56
CA LEU A 267 3.31 18.92 -11.88
C LEU A 267 2.14 19.35 -12.79
N LYS A 268 1.04 18.58 -12.80
CA LYS A 268 -0.15 18.92 -13.60
C LYS A 268 -0.69 20.29 -13.19
N PHE A 269 -0.78 20.56 -11.89
CA PHE A 269 -1.21 21.85 -11.37
C PHE A 269 -0.25 22.99 -11.77
N SER A 270 1.06 22.82 -11.59
CA SER A 270 2.07 23.82 -11.98
C SER A 270 2.06 24.11 -13.48
N LEU A 271 1.87 23.09 -14.32
CA LEU A 271 1.74 23.26 -15.77
C LEU A 271 0.47 24.03 -16.15
N GLN A 272 -0.66 23.74 -15.50
CA GLN A 272 -1.91 24.48 -15.74
C GLN A 272 -1.78 25.97 -15.37
N VAL A 273 -1.14 26.28 -14.24
CA VAL A 273 -0.86 27.67 -13.84
C VAL A 273 0.08 28.34 -14.85
N TRP A 274 1.13 27.65 -15.28
CA TRP A 274 2.07 28.15 -16.28
C TRP A 274 1.39 28.44 -17.63
N GLU A 275 0.56 27.51 -18.12
CA GLU A 275 -0.21 27.68 -19.36
C GLU A 275 -1.20 28.86 -19.24
N CYS A 276 -1.82 29.04 -18.07
CA CYS A 276 -2.68 30.20 -17.79
C CYS A 276 -1.91 31.52 -17.84
N CYS A 277 -0.70 31.57 -17.27
CA CYS A 277 0.15 32.76 -17.29
C CYS A 277 0.73 33.06 -18.68
N THR A 278 1.04 32.04 -19.47
CA THR A 278 1.67 32.18 -20.80
C THR A 278 0.68 32.34 -21.94
N SER A 279 -0.61 32.08 -21.71
CA SER A 279 -1.74 32.35 -22.61
C SER A 279 -1.77 33.80 -23.15
N SER A 280 -1.14 34.75 -22.44
CA SER A 280 -1.05 36.16 -22.86
C SER A 280 0.12 36.46 -23.83
N ALA A 281 1.02 35.53 -24.14
CA ALA A 281 2.24 35.79 -24.91
C ALA A 281 2.42 34.82 -26.11
N HIS A 282 2.26 35.40 -27.31
CA HIS A 282 2.43 34.95 -28.70
C HIS A 282 2.92 33.55 -29.15
N VAL A 283 2.54 33.28 -30.41
CA VAL A 283 2.34 32.02 -31.15
C VAL A 283 3.60 31.31 -31.69
N GLU A 284 4.82 31.82 -31.52
CA GLU A 284 5.86 31.53 -32.54
C GLU A 284 7.04 30.59 -32.21
N HIS A 285 7.08 29.85 -31.10
CA HIS A 285 8.25 28.97 -30.85
C HIS A 285 7.93 27.61 -30.22
N ARG A 286 7.37 26.69 -31.02
CA ARG A 286 7.00 25.33 -30.59
C ARG A 286 8.19 24.48 -30.10
N ALA A 287 9.38 24.57 -30.71
CA ALA A 287 10.55 23.78 -30.32
C ALA A 287 11.23 24.29 -29.02
N TYR A 288 11.34 25.61 -28.84
CA TYR A 288 11.88 26.20 -27.61
C TYR A 288 10.94 25.95 -26.42
N HIS A 289 9.63 25.90 -26.69
CA HIS A 289 8.61 25.59 -25.70
C HIS A 289 8.73 24.16 -25.13
N GLU A 290 9.09 23.15 -25.94
CA GLU A 290 9.28 21.77 -25.47
C GLU A 290 10.55 21.59 -24.61
N ILE A 291 11.65 22.25 -24.98
CA ILE A 291 12.89 22.26 -24.19
C ILE A 291 12.62 22.94 -22.83
N GLY A 292 11.93 24.09 -22.83
CA GLY A 292 11.53 24.80 -21.62
C GLY A 292 10.69 23.93 -20.68
N ARG A 293 9.65 23.25 -21.18
CA ARG A 293 8.84 22.31 -20.40
C ARG A 293 9.65 21.16 -19.83
N THR A 294 10.65 20.69 -20.57
CA THR A 294 11.50 19.58 -20.13
C THR A 294 12.39 20.01 -18.96
N VAL A 295 13.02 21.19 -19.06
CA VAL A 295 13.84 21.78 -18.02
C VAL A 295 13.02 22.09 -16.78
N ILE A 296 11.84 22.72 -16.93
CA ILE A 296 10.91 23.02 -15.83
C ILE A 296 10.54 21.75 -15.07
N PHE A 297 10.18 20.67 -15.79
CA PHE A 297 9.89 19.38 -15.14
C PHE A 297 11.08 18.84 -14.34
N CYS A 298 12.29 18.85 -14.92
CA CYS A 298 13.46 18.30 -14.24
C CYS A 298 13.82 19.16 -13.01
N ALA A 299 13.72 20.48 -13.12
CA ALA A 299 13.92 21.41 -12.02
C ALA A 299 12.87 21.20 -10.91
N LEU A 300 11.58 21.06 -11.26
CA LEU A 300 10.50 20.78 -10.29
C LEU A 300 10.66 19.42 -9.62
N LEU A 301 11.06 18.39 -10.38
CA LEU A 301 11.32 17.06 -9.82
C LEU A 301 12.48 17.12 -8.82
N ALA A 302 13.60 17.77 -9.19
CA ALA A 302 14.73 17.97 -8.29
C ALA A 302 14.33 18.80 -7.05
N PHE A 303 13.56 19.88 -7.24
CA PHE A 303 13.08 20.72 -6.15
C PHE A 303 12.18 19.96 -5.16
N ILE A 304 11.22 19.18 -5.66
CA ILE A 304 10.35 18.37 -4.82
C ILE A 304 11.15 17.30 -4.07
N PHE A 305 12.09 16.64 -4.76
CA PHE A 305 12.89 15.56 -4.19
C PHE A 305 13.93 16.03 -3.16
N ILE A 306 14.54 17.19 -3.38
CA ILE A 306 15.61 17.72 -2.52
C ILE A 306 15.06 18.57 -1.38
N LEU A 307 13.97 19.32 -1.60
CA LEU A 307 13.45 20.28 -0.63
C LEU A 307 12.10 19.86 -0.04
N ILE A 308 11.06 19.72 -0.86
CA ILE A 308 9.70 19.52 -0.32
C ILE A 308 9.57 18.21 0.46
N ILE A 309 10.01 17.09 -0.13
CA ILE A 309 9.91 15.76 0.49
C ILE A 309 10.71 15.72 1.80
N PRO A 310 12.01 16.10 1.84
CA PRO A 310 12.78 16.07 3.06
C PRO A 310 12.28 17.05 4.13
N SER A 311 11.83 18.25 3.75
CA SER A 311 11.24 19.20 4.71
C SER A 311 9.97 18.66 5.35
N TRP A 312 9.11 17.97 4.59
CA TRP A 312 7.94 17.33 5.17
C TRP A 312 8.31 16.20 6.12
N MET A 313 9.31 15.40 5.78
CA MET A 313 9.81 14.34 6.66
C MET A 313 10.41 14.87 7.96
N GLN A 314 11.16 15.98 7.90
CA GLN A 314 11.68 16.69 9.08
C GLN A 314 10.58 17.31 9.94
N PHE A 315 9.46 17.70 9.33
CA PHE A 315 8.31 18.20 10.07
C PHE A 315 7.59 17.09 10.82
N VAL A 316 7.41 15.93 10.16
CA VAL A 316 6.73 14.75 10.71
C VAL A 316 7.54 14.10 11.82
N GLN A 317 8.85 13.98 11.64
CA GLN A 317 9.78 13.38 12.58
C GLN A 317 10.97 14.31 12.80
N ASP A 318 11.35 14.50 14.07
CA ASP A 318 12.42 15.43 14.45
C ASP A 318 13.80 14.84 14.11
N PHE A 319 14.15 14.83 12.82
CA PHE A 319 15.46 14.39 12.37
C PHE A 319 16.54 15.41 12.78
N PRO A 320 17.63 14.99 13.43
CA PRO A 320 18.71 15.90 13.84
C PRO A 320 19.50 16.45 12.65
N VAL A 321 19.45 15.76 11.51
CA VAL A 321 20.12 16.13 10.26
C VAL A 321 19.17 16.02 9.08
N HIS A 322 19.55 16.57 7.93
CA HIS A 322 18.79 16.41 6.70
C HIS A 322 18.54 14.91 6.38
N PRO A 323 17.33 14.47 5.99
CA PRO A 323 17.02 13.05 5.79
C PRO A 323 17.98 12.29 4.85
N TRP A 324 18.43 12.93 3.77
CA TRP A 324 19.46 12.34 2.90
C TRP A 324 20.79 12.10 3.63
N LEU A 325 21.22 13.03 4.48
CA LEU A 325 22.41 12.87 5.30
C LEU A 325 22.20 11.82 6.39
N TRP A 326 20.98 11.72 6.94
CA TRP A 326 20.62 10.65 7.86
C TRP A 326 20.81 9.28 7.19
N ILE A 327 20.36 9.10 5.93
CA ILE A 327 20.54 7.84 5.19
C ILE A 327 22.02 7.53 5.01
N VAL A 328 22.83 8.51 4.62
CA VAL A 328 24.28 8.34 4.47
C VAL A 328 24.90 7.94 5.81
N ASN A 329 24.63 8.69 6.87
CA ASN A 329 25.12 8.38 8.21
C ASN A 329 24.70 6.97 8.64
N PHE A 330 23.43 6.61 8.44
CA PHE A 330 22.92 5.28 8.73
C PHE A 330 23.71 4.21 8.00
N VAL A 331 23.95 4.32 6.69
CA VAL A 331 24.74 3.34 5.94
C VAL A 331 26.17 3.21 6.50
N PHE A 332 26.78 4.33 6.90
CA PHE A 332 28.16 4.37 7.40
C PHE A 332 28.32 4.11 8.92
N SER A 333 27.24 4.05 9.70
CA SER A 333 27.32 3.77 11.14
C SER A 333 27.87 2.37 11.45
N GLU A 334 27.54 1.36 10.64
CA GLU A 334 28.04 -0.01 10.76
C GLU A 334 28.66 -0.48 9.44
N PRO A 335 29.84 0.04 9.05
CA PRO A 335 30.36 -0.13 7.71
C PRO A 335 30.65 -1.61 7.41
N LEU A 336 31.21 -2.35 8.38
CA LEU A 336 31.53 -3.76 8.19
C LEU A 336 30.31 -4.62 7.86
N LYS A 337 29.15 -4.36 8.48
CA LYS A 337 27.93 -5.15 8.23
C LYS A 337 27.20 -4.65 6.99
N ARG A 338 26.94 -3.34 6.91
CA ARG A 338 26.08 -2.74 5.88
C ARG A 338 26.78 -2.62 4.54
N LEU A 339 28.03 -2.15 4.52
CA LEU A 339 28.80 -2.00 3.29
C LEU A 339 29.24 -3.36 2.74
N SER A 340 29.57 -4.34 3.59
CA SER A 340 29.81 -5.71 3.14
C SER A 340 28.58 -6.33 2.50
N LEU A 341 27.38 -6.04 3.01
CA LEU A 341 26.13 -6.51 2.40
C LEU A 341 25.89 -5.85 1.03
N CYS A 342 26.20 -4.56 0.87
CA CYS A 342 26.18 -3.89 -0.43
C CYS A 342 27.14 -4.55 -1.43
N ILE A 343 28.38 -4.81 -1.03
CA ILE A 343 29.37 -5.50 -1.88
C ILE A 343 28.85 -6.88 -2.24
N TYR A 344 28.32 -7.63 -1.26
CA TYR A 344 27.71 -8.94 -1.50
C TYR A 344 26.59 -8.87 -2.55
N TRP A 345 25.65 -7.92 -2.43
CA TRP A 345 24.59 -7.75 -3.42
C TRP A 345 25.13 -7.41 -4.81
N VAL A 346 26.13 -6.54 -4.92
CA VAL A 346 26.76 -6.22 -6.21
C VAL A 346 27.40 -7.47 -6.83
N VAL A 347 28.10 -8.28 -6.03
CA VAL A 347 28.71 -9.53 -6.49
C VAL A 347 27.63 -10.53 -6.92
N VAL A 348 26.57 -10.71 -6.14
CA VAL A 348 25.45 -11.61 -6.47
C VAL A 348 24.79 -11.16 -7.78
N ILE A 349 24.43 -9.88 -7.91
CA ILE A 349 23.83 -9.34 -9.13
C ILE A 349 24.77 -9.52 -10.32
N TYR A 350 26.06 -9.21 -10.18
CA TYR A 350 27.04 -9.35 -11.24
C TYR A 350 27.15 -10.82 -11.72
N VAL A 351 27.32 -11.77 -10.79
CA VAL A 351 27.37 -13.19 -11.10
C VAL A 351 26.06 -13.68 -11.72
N SER A 352 24.92 -13.24 -11.19
CA SER A 352 23.59 -13.58 -11.71
C SER A 352 23.40 -13.06 -13.14
N VAL A 353 23.77 -11.82 -13.44
CA VAL A 353 23.66 -11.23 -14.78
C VAL A 353 24.59 -11.92 -15.77
N LEU A 354 25.85 -12.19 -15.40
CA LEU A 354 26.78 -12.92 -16.27
C LEU A 354 26.30 -14.33 -16.58
N ARG A 355 25.86 -15.06 -15.54
CA ARG A 355 25.27 -16.40 -15.69
C ARG A 355 24.03 -16.32 -16.57
N PHE A 356 23.12 -15.38 -16.31
CA PHE A 356 21.89 -15.19 -17.07
C PHE A 356 22.15 -14.89 -18.54
N TYR A 357 23.09 -13.99 -18.84
CA TYR A 357 23.48 -13.64 -20.21
C TYR A 357 24.06 -14.86 -20.96
N ASN A 358 24.91 -15.64 -20.30
CA ASN A 358 25.48 -16.85 -20.90
C ASN A 358 24.43 -17.95 -21.11
N ILE A 359 23.51 -18.09 -20.15
CA ILE A 359 22.36 -19.00 -20.19
C ILE A 359 21.37 -18.60 -21.30
N SER A 360 21.02 -17.32 -21.44
CA SER A 360 20.08 -16.85 -22.45
C SER A 360 20.61 -16.99 -23.88
N LYS A 361 21.94 -16.95 -24.06
CA LYS A 361 22.59 -17.21 -25.34
C LYS A 361 22.46 -18.68 -25.78
N ASN A 362 22.25 -19.59 -24.82
CA ASN A 362 21.99 -21.00 -25.09
C ASN A 362 20.48 -21.22 -25.26
N SER A 363 20.02 -21.25 -26.52
CA SER A 363 18.60 -21.17 -26.95
C SER A 363 17.68 -22.33 -26.52
N LYS A 364 18.16 -23.31 -25.75
CA LYS A 364 17.42 -24.53 -25.37
C LYS A 364 16.92 -24.56 -23.92
N ILE A 365 17.07 -23.48 -23.16
CA ILE A 365 16.74 -23.50 -21.73
C ILE A 365 15.25 -23.26 -21.52
N GLU A 366 14.60 -24.21 -20.83
CA GLU A 366 13.18 -24.16 -20.51
C GLU A 366 12.82 -22.99 -19.59
N ARG A 367 11.68 -22.33 -19.86
CA ARG A 367 11.14 -21.22 -19.04
C ARG A 367 10.98 -21.58 -17.56
N ILE A 368 10.85 -22.87 -17.24
CA ILE A 368 10.73 -23.39 -15.87
C ILE A 368 12.05 -23.21 -15.10
N LEU A 369 13.20 -23.51 -15.74
CA LEU A 369 14.51 -23.32 -15.12
C LEU A 369 14.79 -21.83 -14.88
N LEU A 370 14.38 -20.97 -15.83
CA LEU A 370 14.51 -19.53 -15.70
C LEU A 370 13.81 -19.00 -14.43
N ARG A 371 12.58 -19.45 -14.18
CA ARG A 371 11.81 -19.07 -12.98
C ARG A 371 12.51 -19.52 -11.70
N LYS A 372 13.06 -20.74 -11.66
CA LYS A 372 13.82 -21.25 -10.51
C LYS A 372 15.08 -20.42 -10.25
N TYR A 373 15.80 -20.01 -11.29
CA TYR A 373 16.98 -19.14 -11.16
C TYR A 373 16.63 -17.76 -10.60
N TYR A 374 15.54 -17.14 -11.04
CA TYR A 374 15.10 -15.87 -10.48
C TYR A 374 14.71 -16.00 -9.00
N HIS A 375 14.01 -17.07 -8.62
CA HIS A 375 13.72 -17.32 -7.21
C HIS A 375 14.99 -17.57 -6.39
N LEU A 376 15.95 -18.33 -6.93
CA LEU A 376 17.25 -18.55 -6.27
C LEU A 376 18.00 -17.23 -6.07
N MET A 377 18.03 -16.37 -7.08
CA MET A 377 18.62 -15.03 -6.99
C MET A 377 17.92 -14.21 -5.90
N ALA A 378 16.58 -14.15 -5.91
CA ALA A 378 15.81 -13.44 -4.91
C ALA A 378 16.09 -13.95 -3.49
N VAL A 379 16.08 -15.26 -3.27
CA VAL A 379 16.42 -15.86 -1.97
C VAL A 379 17.86 -15.53 -1.57
N SER A 380 18.82 -15.61 -2.48
CA SER A 380 20.22 -15.28 -2.19
C SER A 380 20.44 -13.81 -1.84
N MET A 381 19.63 -12.90 -2.41
CA MET A 381 19.70 -11.47 -2.16
C MET A 381 19.02 -11.11 -0.83
N PHE A 382 17.83 -11.67 -0.56
CA PHE A 382 17.00 -11.26 0.57
C PHE A 382 17.26 -12.04 1.86
N LEU A 383 17.58 -13.34 1.79
CA LEU A 383 17.72 -14.17 2.99
C LEU A 383 18.88 -13.72 3.91
N PRO A 384 20.10 -13.46 3.41
CA PRO A 384 21.18 -12.99 4.28
C PRO A 384 20.87 -11.61 4.87
N ALA A 385 20.28 -10.73 4.07
CA ALA A 385 19.91 -9.39 4.51
C ALA A 385 18.85 -9.42 5.62
N LEU A 386 17.85 -10.30 5.50
CA LEU A 386 16.80 -10.47 6.49
C LEU A 386 17.34 -11.00 7.82
N ILE A 387 18.32 -11.90 7.79
CA ILE A 387 18.94 -12.47 8.99
C ILE A 387 19.89 -11.48 9.67
N PHE A 388 20.73 -10.78 8.91
CA PHE A 388 21.79 -9.93 9.49
C PHE A 388 21.35 -8.49 9.76
N GLN A 389 20.54 -7.88 8.90
CA GLN A 389 20.19 -6.45 8.94
C GLN A 389 18.81 -6.18 8.29
N SER A 390 17.72 -6.59 8.94
CA SER A 390 16.34 -6.39 8.43
C SER A 390 15.98 -4.91 8.21
N ALA A 391 16.39 -4.01 9.11
CA ALA A 391 16.16 -2.58 9.01
C ALA A 391 16.84 -1.95 7.77
N PHE A 392 18.08 -2.36 7.49
CA PHE A 392 18.78 -1.89 6.28
C PHE A 392 18.15 -2.42 5.00
N LEU A 393 17.65 -3.67 5.03
CA LEU A 393 16.92 -4.25 3.92
C LEU A 393 15.63 -3.47 3.61
N GLU A 394 14.85 -3.11 4.63
CA GLU A 394 13.64 -2.27 4.47
C GLU A 394 13.97 -0.92 3.81
N LEU A 395 15.00 -0.23 4.29
CA LEU A 395 15.46 1.04 3.72
C LEU A 395 15.90 0.89 2.26
N ALA A 396 16.69 -0.15 1.95
CA ALA A 396 17.20 -0.42 0.61
C ALA A 396 16.06 -0.74 -0.38
N PHE A 397 15.05 -1.49 0.05
CA PHE A 397 13.84 -1.73 -0.76
C PHE A 397 13.06 -0.45 -1.04
N GLY A 398 12.85 0.38 -0.02
CA GLY A 398 12.18 1.67 -0.20
C GLY A 398 12.94 2.58 -1.18
N ALA A 399 14.28 2.62 -1.08
CA ALA A 399 15.13 3.36 -2.02
C ALA A 399 15.04 2.80 -3.44
N ALA A 400 15.11 1.48 -3.62
CA ALA A 400 14.97 0.85 -4.93
C ALA A 400 13.61 1.15 -5.57
N LEU A 401 12.53 1.09 -4.78
CA LEU A 401 11.18 1.43 -5.24
C LEU A 401 11.07 2.91 -5.64
N ALA A 402 11.66 3.83 -4.88
CA ALA A 402 11.68 5.24 -5.21
C ALA A 402 12.47 5.55 -6.49
N ILE A 403 13.62 4.89 -6.70
CA ILE A 403 14.38 5.00 -7.96
C ILE A 403 13.52 4.49 -9.12
N PHE A 404 12.86 3.34 -8.96
CA PHE A 404 11.98 2.79 -9.98
C PHE A 404 10.82 3.74 -10.32
N LEU A 405 10.15 4.30 -9.32
CA LEU A 405 9.09 5.30 -9.51
C LEU A 405 9.61 6.56 -10.22
N THR A 406 10.78 7.05 -9.84
CA THR A 406 11.41 8.22 -10.48
C THR A 406 11.72 7.95 -11.95
N LEU A 407 12.32 6.80 -12.25
CA LEU A 407 12.58 6.39 -13.64
C LEU A 407 11.28 6.21 -14.43
N GLU A 408 10.23 5.70 -13.81
CA GLU A 408 8.92 5.54 -14.44
C GLU A 408 8.26 6.90 -14.74
N ILE A 409 8.36 7.85 -13.82
CA ILE A 409 7.89 9.23 -13.99
C ILE A 409 8.62 9.90 -15.16
N ILE A 410 9.94 9.72 -15.25
CA ILE A 410 10.75 10.22 -16.37
C ILE A 410 10.35 9.52 -17.68
N ARG A 411 10.23 8.19 -17.68
CA ARG A 411 9.87 7.37 -18.85
C ARG A 411 8.50 7.74 -19.44
N ARG A 412 7.50 7.98 -18.59
CA ARG A 412 6.17 8.38 -19.08
C ARG A 412 6.20 9.75 -19.76
N LYS A 413 6.97 10.71 -19.21
CA LYS A 413 7.17 12.01 -19.86
C LYS A 413 7.85 11.85 -21.23
N THR A 414 8.92 11.07 -21.31
CA THR A 414 9.63 10.86 -22.59
C THR A 414 8.74 10.16 -23.62
N SER A 415 7.92 9.19 -23.20
CA SER A 415 6.94 8.51 -24.06
C SER A 415 5.83 9.44 -24.56
N LEU A 416 5.32 10.33 -23.71
CA LEU A 416 4.33 11.35 -24.10
C LEU A 416 4.91 12.35 -25.11
N SER A 417 6.16 12.79 -24.90
CA SER A 417 6.87 13.66 -25.85
C SER A 417 7.08 12.97 -27.21
N ALA A 418 7.46 11.68 -27.23
CA ALA A 418 7.61 10.92 -28.46
C ALA A 418 6.29 10.74 -29.24
N LYS A 419 5.16 10.50 -28.55
CA LYS A 419 3.84 10.39 -29.21
C LYS A 419 3.33 11.73 -29.75
N SER A 420 3.60 12.84 -29.07
CA SER A 420 3.22 14.19 -29.54
C SER A 420 3.97 14.60 -30.80
N GLY A 421 5.22 14.13 -30.97
CA GLY A 421 6.02 14.36 -32.19
C GLY A 421 5.56 13.54 -33.40
N VAL A 422 4.93 12.38 -33.19
CA VAL A 422 4.47 11.49 -34.29
C VAL A 422 3.10 11.89 -34.85
N LEU A 423 2.29 12.62 -34.08
CA LEU A 423 1.00 13.20 -34.54
C LEU A 423 1.15 14.51 -35.32
N SER A 424 2.38 14.91 -35.65
CA SER A 424 2.71 16.13 -36.42
C SER A 424 3.44 15.82 -37.73
N TYR A 425 2.99 14.79 -38.46
CA TYR A 425 3.30 14.58 -39.87
C TYR A 425 2.03 14.28 -40.67
#